data_AF-A0A356F705-F1
#
_entry.id   AF-A0A356F705-F1
#
_cell.length_a   1.000
_cell.length_b   1.000
_cell.length_c   1.000
_cell.angle_alpha   90.00
_cell.angle_beta   90.00
_cell.angle_gamma   90.00
#
_symmetry.space_group_name_H-M   'P 1'
#
loop_
_entity.id
_entity.type
_entity.pdbx_description
1 polymer ?
#
loop_
_entity_poly.entity_id
_entity_poly.type
_entity_poly.pdbx_seq_one_letter_code
_entity_poly.pdbx_strand_id
1 'polypeptide(L)'
;MSRAEDIFEKLVYFGEDALDEFIRERQSEELFLDFKQAASTGKHGQALCNDDRRNLSKCISGFGNSEGGVVIWGVECSRDCEVGDVAKSKIKVHNVHRFMSWVENAISGCTIPSHNKVRNHIIACDKNGDGYLATYIPKSDLAPLMTTIGSHIYIRSGSNNVPAPYSVIAGMFGRQPQPNVELMIENRKLEIVQNDEAEILYLKSKKGKAVRKYVKVSFDVFCKNESNVIASELYLTCTTENYGGVNNKVRFLDYNQMYAIQGIAGHLNLITKPELR
;
A
#
# COMPACT_ATOMS: atom_id res chain seq x y z
N MET A 1 -11.89 14.61 10.76
CA MET A 1 -12.94 13.63 11.05
C MET A 1 -12.93 12.62 9.92
N SER A 2 -12.89 11.33 10.25
CA SER A 2 -12.96 10.26 9.23
C SER A 2 -14.41 9.87 8.97
N ARG A 3 -14.73 9.31 7.80
CA ARG A 3 -16.10 8.86 7.49
C ARG A 3 -16.63 7.84 8.50
N ALA A 4 -15.77 6.95 9.01
CA ALA A 4 -16.12 5.98 10.04
C ALA A 4 -16.46 6.65 11.38
N GLU A 5 -15.74 7.72 11.73
CA GLU A 5 -16.01 8.51 12.94
C GLU A 5 -17.36 9.23 12.83
N ASP A 6 -17.68 9.83 11.68
CA ASP A 6 -18.97 10.49 11.44
C ASP A 6 -20.14 9.50 11.59
N ILE A 7 -20.00 8.28 11.06
CA ILE A 7 -21.01 7.22 11.19
C ILE A 7 -21.19 6.84 12.67
N PHE A 8 -20.09 6.69 13.41
CA PHE A 8 -20.14 6.35 14.82
C PHE A 8 -20.78 7.47 15.65
N GLU A 9 -20.41 8.72 15.42
CA GLU A 9 -21.02 9.87 16.09
C GLU A 9 -22.52 9.95 15.79
N LYS A 10 -22.95 9.71 14.55
CA LYS A 10 -24.38 9.62 14.21
C LYS A 10 -25.11 8.60 15.08
N LEU A 11 -24.54 7.41 15.29
CA LEU A 11 -25.12 6.38 16.15
C LEU A 11 -25.13 6.79 17.64
N VAL A 12 -24.11 7.51 18.10
CA VAL A 12 -24.04 8.02 19.48
C VAL A 12 -25.09 9.11 19.73
N TYR A 13 -25.30 10.01 18.77
CA TYR A 13 -26.19 11.15 18.93
C TYR A 13 -27.66 10.81 18.68
N PHE A 14 -27.96 10.00 17.66
CA PHE A 14 -29.33 9.71 17.23
C PHE A 14 -29.82 8.31 17.67
N GLY A 15 -28.94 7.47 18.22
CA GLY A 15 -29.34 6.18 18.80
C GLY A 15 -30.07 5.28 17.80
N GLU A 16 -31.23 4.76 18.23
CA GLU A 16 -32.05 3.83 17.43
C GLU A 16 -32.60 4.48 16.15
N ASP A 17 -32.84 5.80 16.13
CA ASP A 17 -33.35 6.50 14.94
C ASP A 17 -32.35 6.42 13.77
N ALA A 18 -31.04 6.45 14.06
CA ALA A 18 -30.01 6.25 13.03
C ALA A 18 -30.01 4.83 12.46
N LEU A 19 -30.32 3.82 13.29
CA LEU A 19 -30.46 2.44 12.81
C LEU A 19 -31.69 2.28 11.91
N ASP A 20 -32.79 2.92 12.30
CA ASP A 20 -34.02 2.89 11.52
C ASP A 20 -33.84 3.57 10.15
N GLU A 21 -33.04 4.65 10.10
CA GLU A 21 -32.64 5.27 8.84
C GLU A 21 -31.81 4.31 7.97
N PHE A 22 -30.79 3.63 8.52
CA PHE A 22 -29.97 2.67 7.76
C PHE A 22 -30.80 1.51 7.18
N ILE A 23 -31.78 1.01 7.92
CA ILE A 23 -32.66 -0.07 7.44
C ILE A 23 -33.61 0.46 6.37
N ARG A 24 -34.21 1.64 6.59
CA ARG A 24 -35.15 2.27 5.64
C ARG A 24 -34.47 2.57 4.31
N GLU A 25 -33.24 3.07 4.35
CA GLU A 25 -32.44 3.39 3.16
C GLU A 25 -31.78 2.16 2.53
N ARG A 26 -31.92 0.99 3.16
CA ARG A 26 -31.23 -0.25 2.78
C ARG A 26 -29.73 -0.02 2.62
N GLN A 27 -29.14 0.68 3.58
CA GLN A 27 -27.72 0.99 3.59
C GLN A 27 -26.93 -0.32 3.42
N SER A 28 -26.10 -0.37 2.38
CA SER A 28 -25.24 -1.51 2.12
C SER A 28 -24.06 -1.52 3.09
N GLU A 29 -23.53 -2.71 3.35
CA GLU A 29 -22.20 -2.83 3.94
C GLU A 29 -21.20 -2.19 2.99
N GLU A 30 -20.56 -1.11 3.44
CA GLU A 30 -19.63 -0.32 2.65
C GLU A 30 -18.21 -0.39 3.25
N LEU A 31 -17.30 0.43 2.71
CA LEU A 31 -15.91 0.48 3.15
C LEU A 31 -15.74 0.79 4.65
N PHE A 32 -16.72 1.45 5.28
CA PHE A 32 -16.63 1.92 6.67
C PHE A 32 -17.68 1.33 7.60
N LEU A 33 -18.56 0.45 7.11
CA LEU A 33 -19.71 -0.05 7.86
C LEU A 33 -19.88 -1.56 7.66
N ASP A 34 -20.07 -2.27 8.76
CA ASP A 34 -20.32 -3.71 8.78
C ASP A 34 -21.45 -4.02 9.77
N PHE A 35 -22.36 -4.91 9.40
CA PHE A 35 -23.45 -5.33 10.27
C PHE A 35 -23.24 -6.77 10.71
N LYS A 36 -23.53 -7.06 11.97
CA LYS A 36 -23.41 -8.40 12.53
C LYS A 36 -24.61 -8.74 13.38
N GLN A 37 -25.22 -9.87 13.10
CA GLN A 37 -26.12 -10.51 14.05
C GLN A 37 -25.27 -11.13 15.16
N ALA A 38 -25.42 -10.64 16.39
CA ALA A 38 -24.73 -11.20 17.53
C ALA A 38 -25.42 -12.48 17.98
N ALA A 39 -24.65 -13.53 18.27
CA ALA A 39 -25.23 -14.72 18.91
C ALA A 39 -25.73 -14.38 20.33
N SER A 40 -25.04 -13.46 21.03
CA SER A 40 -25.43 -12.84 22.32
C SER A 40 -25.65 -13.78 23.53
N THR A 41 -25.68 -15.10 23.32
CA THR A 41 -25.79 -16.13 24.36
C THR A 41 -24.51 -16.28 25.20
N GLY A 42 -23.37 -15.85 24.66
CA GLY A 42 -22.05 -15.95 25.30
C GLY A 42 -21.52 -17.39 25.40
N LYS A 43 -20.22 -17.54 25.61
CA LYS A 43 -19.60 -18.84 25.93
C LYS A 43 -19.95 -19.22 27.36
N HIS A 44 -20.89 -20.15 27.53
CA HIS A 44 -21.44 -20.56 28.83
C HIS A 44 -21.94 -19.37 29.69
N GLY A 45 -22.35 -18.27 29.05
CA GLY A 45 -22.79 -17.05 29.74
C GLY A 45 -21.71 -16.31 30.54
N GLN A 46 -20.41 -16.57 30.30
CA GLN A 46 -19.31 -15.95 31.04
C GLN A 46 -18.40 -15.06 30.17
N ALA A 47 -18.33 -15.31 28.87
CA ALA A 47 -17.47 -14.57 27.95
C ALA A 47 -18.10 -14.46 26.55
N LEU A 48 -17.48 -13.67 25.67
CA LEU A 48 -17.87 -13.59 24.25
C LEU A 48 -17.81 -14.98 23.61
N CYS A 49 -18.83 -15.37 22.84
CA CYS A 49 -18.82 -16.67 22.16
C CYS A 49 -17.73 -16.70 21.07
N ASN A 50 -17.37 -17.89 20.60
CA ASN A 50 -16.28 -18.05 19.64
C ASN A 50 -16.56 -17.38 18.28
N ASP A 51 -17.82 -17.39 17.83
CA ASP A 51 -18.19 -16.82 16.53
C ASP A 51 -18.20 -15.29 16.58
N ASP A 52 -18.82 -14.69 17.62
CA ASP A 52 -18.77 -13.25 17.84
C ASP A 52 -17.32 -12.76 18.04
N ARG A 53 -16.50 -13.53 18.77
CA ARG A 53 -15.07 -13.23 18.93
C ARG A 53 -14.31 -13.29 17.61
N ARG A 54 -14.58 -14.28 16.77
CA ARG A 54 -13.97 -14.40 15.44
C ARG A 54 -14.37 -13.22 14.54
N ASN A 55 -15.64 -12.82 14.58
CA ASN A 55 -16.14 -11.67 13.84
C ASN A 55 -15.47 -10.38 14.31
N LEU A 56 -15.40 -10.16 15.64
CA LEU A 56 -14.71 -9.02 16.23
C LEU A 56 -13.23 -8.99 15.82
N SER A 57 -12.50 -10.11 15.92
CA SER A 57 -11.10 -10.20 15.48
C SER A 57 -10.91 -9.83 14.01
N LYS A 58 -11.77 -10.36 13.12
CA LYS A 58 -11.72 -10.05 11.70
C LYS A 58 -12.00 -8.58 11.41
N CYS A 59 -12.98 -7.99 12.10
CA CYS A 59 -13.31 -6.57 11.92
C CYS A 59 -12.18 -5.67 12.43
N ILE A 60 -11.62 -5.95 13.62
CA ILE A 60 -10.49 -5.16 14.17
C ILE A 60 -9.29 -5.22 13.23
N SER A 61 -8.95 -6.41 12.72
CA SER A 61 -7.86 -6.56 11.74
C SER A 61 -8.21 -5.85 10.42
N GLY A 62 -9.37 -6.14 9.83
CA GLY A 62 -9.79 -5.59 8.53
C GLY A 62 -9.86 -4.07 8.49
N PHE A 63 -10.59 -3.47 9.45
CA PHE A 63 -10.73 -2.02 9.53
C PHE A 63 -9.47 -1.33 10.03
N GLY A 64 -8.81 -1.88 11.05
CA GLY A 64 -7.58 -1.28 11.60
C GLY A 64 -6.41 -1.28 10.63
N ASN A 65 -6.34 -2.26 9.71
CA ASN A 65 -5.37 -2.29 8.61
C ASN A 65 -5.78 -1.45 7.38
N SER A 66 -6.96 -0.85 7.40
CA SER A 66 -7.52 -0.03 6.32
C SER A 66 -7.78 1.39 6.84
N GLU A 67 -8.86 2.05 6.42
CA GLU A 67 -9.19 3.43 6.82
C GLU A 67 -10.07 3.51 8.09
N GLY A 68 -10.20 2.41 8.84
CA GLY A 68 -11.13 2.29 9.96
C GLY A 68 -12.57 1.96 9.53
N GLY A 69 -13.45 1.77 10.51
CA GLY A 69 -14.85 1.42 10.28
C GLY A 69 -15.66 1.24 11.57
N VAL A 70 -16.96 1.00 11.39
CA VAL A 70 -17.93 0.77 12.45
C VAL A 70 -18.60 -0.58 12.24
N VAL A 71 -18.66 -1.38 13.30
CA VAL A 71 -19.45 -2.61 13.34
C VAL A 71 -20.70 -2.35 14.16
N ILE A 72 -21.88 -2.65 13.61
CA ILE A 72 -23.15 -2.60 14.32
C ILE A 72 -23.60 -4.02 14.64
N TRP A 73 -23.74 -4.30 15.93
CA TRP A 73 -24.21 -5.57 16.45
C TRP A 73 -25.71 -5.53 16.72
N GLY A 74 -26.40 -6.55 16.23
CA GLY A 74 -27.85 -6.70 16.36
C GLY A 74 -28.64 -6.26 15.13
N VAL A 75 -28.04 -6.37 13.95
CA VAL A 75 -28.70 -6.14 12.67
C VAL A 75 -28.49 -7.36 11.78
N GLU A 76 -29.57 -7.81 11.17
CA GLU A 76 -29.56 -8.86 10.15
C GLU A 76 -29.38 -8.25 8.76
N CYS A 77 -28.46 -8.81 7.99
CA CYS A 77 -28.27 -8.47 6.58
C CYS A 77 -28.93 -9.51 5.67
N SER A 78 -29.42 -9.05 4.52
CA SER A 78 -29.73 -9.92 3.39
C SER A 78 -28.85 -9.59 2.20
N ARG A 79 -28.44 -10.63 1.49
CA ARG A 79 -27.78 -10.51 0.19
C ARG A 79 -28.80 -10.02 -0.84
N ASP A 80 -28.60 -8.81 -1.32
CA ASP A 80 -29.25 -8.28 -2.52
C ASP A 80 -28.34 -8.50 -3.73
N CYS A 81 -28.92 -8.96 -4.85
CA CYS A 81 -28.17 -9.27 -6.06
C CYS A 81 -27.63 -8.03 -6.80
N GLU A 82 -28.20 -6.84 -6.57
CA GLU A 82 -27.77 -5.60 -7.22
C GLU A 82 -26.89 -4.72 -6.32
N VAL A 83 -27.10 -4.74 -5.00
CA VAL A 83 -26.50 -3.76 -4.06
C VAL A 83 -25.58 -4.41 -3.01
N GLY A 84 -25.55 -5.75 -2.91
CA GLY A 84 -24.74 -6.49 -1.93
C GLY A 84 -25.48 -6.77 -0.62
N ASP A 85 -24.74 -6.99 0.48
CA ASP A 85 -25.33 -7.21 1.81
C ASP A 85 -25.90 -5.89 2.35
N VAL A 86 -27.23 -5.82 2.50
CA VAL A 86 -27.96 -4.63 2.98
C VAL A 86 -28.64 -4.88 4.32
N ALA A 87 -28.73 -3.84 5.15
CA ALA A 87 -29.46 -3.89 6.41
C ALA A 87 -30.94 -4.22 6.18
N LYS A 88 -31.44 -5.30 6.80
CA LYS A 88 -32.81 -5.80 6.60
C LYS A 88 -33.69 -5.63 7.84
N SER A 89 -33.20 -6.08 8.99
CA SER A 89 -34.01 -6.18 10.21
C SER A 89 -33.17 -5.98 11.46
N LYS A 90 -33.79 -5.36 12.47
CA LYS A 90 -33.20 -5.25 13.81
C LYS A 90 -33.38 -6.56 14.57
N ILE A 91 -32.29 -7.13 15.07
CA ILE A 91 -32.29 -8.31 15.96
C ILE A 91 -31.52 -7.94 17.22
N LYS A 92 -32.25 -7.63 18.29
CA LYS A 92 -31.63 -7.16 19.54
C LYS A 92 -30.62 -8.18 20.09
N VAL A 93 -29.51 -7.65 20.57
CA VAL A 93 -28.53 -8.36 21.38
C VAL A 93 -29.13 -8.56 22.76
N HIS A 94 -29.17 -9.82 23.22
CA HIS A 94 -29.66 -10.12 24.56
C HIS A 94 -28.71 -9.58 25.63
N ASN A 95 -29.24 -8.85 26.63
CA ASN A 95 -28.47 -8.20 27.68
C ASN A 95 -27.26 -7.41 27.14
N VAL A 96 -27.54 -6.30 26.45
CA VAL A 96 -26.54 -5.54 25.68
C VAL A 96 -25.39 -5.00 26.54
N HIS A 97 -25.65 -4.66 27.80
CA HIS A 97 -24.63 -4.22 28.75
C HIS A 97 -23.60 -5.33 29.04
N ARG A 98 -24.09 -6.56 29.30
CA ARG A 98 -23.21 -7.71 29.50
C ARG A 98 -22.43 -8.04 28.24
N PHE A 99 -23.08 -7.99 27.08
CA PHE A 99 -22.42 -8.21 25.79
C PHE A 99 -21.32 -7.18 25.54
N MET A 100 -21.57 -5.89 25.79
CA MET A 100 -20.56 -4.82 25.70
C MET A 100 -19.34 -5.14 26.56
N SER A 101 -19.53 -5.53 27.83
CA SER A 101 -18.42 -5.92 28.71
C SER A 101 -17.62 -7.10 28.16
N TRP A 102 -18.26 -8.07 27.50
CA TRP A 102 -17.56 -9.17 26.85
C TRP A 102 -16.77 -8.74 25.63
N VAL A 103 -17.32 -7.84 24.80
CA VAL A 103 -16.64 -7.27 23.63
C VAL A 103 -15.41 -6.49 24.10
N GLU A 104 -15.55 -5.61 25.09
CA GLU A 104 -14.43 -4.82 25.66
C GLU A 104 -13.29 -5.72 26.16
N ASN A 105 -13.62 -6.75 26.94
CA ASN A 105 -12.63 -7.69 27.46
C ASN A 105 -11.95 -8.50 26.35
N ALA A 106 -12.62 -8.73 25.22
CA ALA A 106 -12.06 -9.50 24.11
C ALA A 106 -11.09 -8.70 23.23
N ILE A 107 -11.24 -7.37 23.12
CA ILE A 107 -10.47 -6.51 22.19
C ILE A 107 -8.96 -6.72 22.32
N SER A 108 -8.43 -6.71 23.55
CA SER A 108 -6.99 -6.83 23.81
C SER A 108 -6.37 -8.13 23.27
N GLY A 109 -7.17 -9.21 23.20
CA GLY A 109 -6.76 -10.52 22.72
C GLY A 109 -7.24 -10.86 21.31
N CYS A 110 -7.74 -9.90 20.54
CA CYS A 110 -8.24 -10.12 19.18
C CYS A 110 -7.15 -10.06 18.12
N THR A 111 -6.17 -9.17 18.28
CA THR A 111 -5.07 -8.96 17.32
C THR A 111 -3.72 -8.80 18.00
N ILE A 112 -2.65 -9.02 17.23
CA ILE A 112 -1.26 -8.74 17.59
C ILE A 112 -0.69 -7.80 16.50
N PRO A 113 -0.24 -6.59 16.86
CA PRO A 113 -0.40 -5.95 18.17
C PRO A 113 -1.88 -5.69 18.52
N SER A 114 -2.18 -5.46 19.80
CA SER A 114 -3.54 -5.17 20.26
C SER A 114 -3.98 -3.77 19.82
N HIS A 115 -5.20 -3.63 19.30
CA HIS A 115 -5.73 -2.33 18.92
C HIS A 115 -6.52 -1.67 20.06
N ASN A 116 -5.86 -0.81 20.83
CA ASN A 116 -6.42 -0.19 22.05
C ASN A 116 -7.29 1.06 21.81
N LYS A 117 -7.41 1.56 20.57
CA LYS A 117 -8.23 2.73 20.23
C LYS A 117 -9.67 2.36 19.84
N VAL A 118 -10.03 1.07 19.86
CA VAL A 118 -11.38 0.57 19.57
C VAL A 118 -12.34 1.04 20.67
N ARG A 119 -13.52 1.56 20.29
CA ARG A 119 -14.52 2.09 21.22
C ARG A 119 -15.85 1.38 21.03
N ASN A 120 -16.57 1.13 22.11
CA ASN A 120 -17.90 0.54 22.09
C ASN A 120 -18.93 1.53 22.62
N HIS A 121 -20.14 1.50 22.07
CA HIS A 121 -21.26 2.32 22.52
C HIS A 121 -22.58 1.57 22.37
N ILE A 122 -23.41 1.59 23.41
CA ILE A 122 -24.76 1.02 23.37
C ILE A 122 -25.65 2.03 22.66
N ILE A 123 -26.15 1.66 21.49
CA ILE A 123 -26.97 2.53 20.64
C ILE A 123 -28.36 2.73 21.25
N ALA A 124 -28.95 1.64 21.75
CA ALA A 124 -30.22 1.63 22.48
C ALA A 124 -30.30 0.40 23.38
N CYS A 125 -31.09 0.52 24.45
CA CYS A 125 -31.34 -0.54 25.42
C CYS A 125 -32.80 -0.45 25.89
N ASP A 126 -33.53 -1.55 25.83
CA ASP A 126 -34.92 -1.62 26.27
C ASP A 126 -35.04 -1.98 27.76
N LYS A 127 -36.29 -2.03 28.25
CA LYS A 127 -36.59 -2.35 29.66
C LYS A 127 -36.16 -3.77 30.07
N ASN A 128 -36.00 -4.68 29.13
CA ASN A 128 -35.54 -6.05 29.39
C ASN A 128 -34.00 -6.14 29.39
N GLY A 129 -33.30 -5.04 29.07
CA GLY A 129 -31.85 -4.98 28.95
C GLY A 129 -31.32 -5.37 27.56
N ASP A 130 -32.22 -5.60 26.58
CA ASP A 130 -31.85 -6.00 25.23
C ASP A 130 -31.69 -4.76 24.33
N GLY A 131 -30.77 -4.82 23.38
CA GLY A 131 -30.39 -3.60 22.64
C GLY A 131 -29.46 -3.81 21.46
N TYR A 132 -28.78 -2.74 21.06
CA TYR A 132 -27.82 -2.76 19.96
C TYR A 132 -26.50 -2.11 20.39
N LEU A 133 -25.39 -2.59 19.82
CA LEU A 133 -24.04 -2.11 20.14
C LEU A 133 -23.34 -1.64 18.87
N ALA A 134 -22.70 -0.48 18.93
CA ALA A 134 -21.74 -0.03 17.93
C ALA A 134 -20.32 -0.23 18.44
N THR A 135 -19.45 -0.79 17.60
CA THR A 135 -18.01 -0.87 17.82
C THR A 135 -17.29 -0.05 16.76
N TYR A 136 -16.69 1.06 17.16
CA TYR A 136 -15.85 1.89 16.32
C TYR A 136 -14.40 1.40 16.36
N ILE A 137 -13.84 1.15 15.17
CA ILE A 137 -12.47 0.69 14.97
C ILE A 137 -11.77 1.76 14.12
N PRO A 138 -10.94 2.62 14.70
CA PRO A 138 -10.18 3.58 13.91
C PRO A 138 -9.10 2.89 13.06
N LYS A 139 -8.52 3.63 12.12
CA LYS A 139 -7.28 3.20 11.47
C LYS A 139 -6.17 3.02 12.52
N SER A 140 -5.39 1.96 12.37
CA SER A 140 -4.27 1.66 13.28
C SER A 140 -2.96 2.20 12.74
N ASP A 141 -2.24 2.92 13.61
CA ASP A 141 -0.86 3.37 13.34
C ASP A 141 0.16 2.24 13.52
N LEU A 142 -0.26 1.11 14.09
CA LEU A 142 0.56 -0.07 14.39
C LEU A 142 0.31 -1.23 13.42
N ALA A 143 -0.27 -0.93 12.25
CA ALA A 143 -0.47 -1.94 11.22
C ALA A 143 0.88 -2.57 10.80
N PRO A 144 0.91 -3.86 10.43
CA PRO A 144 -0.24 -4.74 10.27
C PRO A 144 -0.73 -5.39 11.59
N LEU A 145 -2.05 -5.44 11.76
CA LEU A 145 -2.77 -6.13 12.84
C LEU A 145 -3.13 -7.56 12.39
N MET A 146 -2.45 -8.55 12.97
CA MET A 146 -2.73 -9.97 12.73
C MET A 146 -3.75 -10.51 13.74
N THR A 147 -4.74 -11.29 13.31
CA THR A 147 -5.69 -11.93 14.22
C THR A 147 -5.02 -13.00 15.07
N THR A 148 -5.38 -13.09 16.36
CA THR A 148 -4.90 -14.17 17.23
C THR A 148 -5.51 -15.53 16.86
N ILE A 149 -6.70 -15.51 16.28
CA ILE A 149 -7.38 -16.70 15.74
C ILE A 149 -6.95 -16.86 14.28
N GLY A 150 -6.26 -17.95 13.98
CA GLY A 150 -5.85 -18.32 12.61
C GLY A 150 -4.65 -17.54 12.05
N SER A 151 -4.10 -16.56 12.78
CA SER A 151 -2.89 -15.83 12.39
C SER A 151 -2.98 -15.16 11.00
N HIS A 152 -4.15 -14.60 10.67
CA HIS A 152 -4.38 -13.93 9.40
C HIS A 152 -4.36 -12.41 9.57
N ILE A 153 -3.83 -11.71 8.57
CA ILE A 153 -3.95 -10.26 8.45
C ILE A 153 -5.10 -10.01 7.48
N TYR A 154 -6.15 -9.31 7.91
CA TYR A 154 -7.27 -8.94 7.07
C TYR A 154 -7.16 -7.48 6.63
N ILE A 155 -7.71 -7.18 5.45
CA ILE A 155 -7.97 -5.83 4.95
C ILE A 155 -9.44 -5.72 4.56
N ARG A 156 -9.96 -4.49 4.58
CA ARG A 156 -11.27 -4.19 4.03
C ARG A 156 -11.15 -4.09 2.50
N SER A 157 -11.96 -4.87 1.80
CA SER A 157 -12.11 -4.84 0.35
C SER A 157 -13.59 -4.76 0.00
N GLY A 158 -14.05 -3.58 -0.42
CA GLY A 158 -15.46 -3.29 -0.59
C GLY A 158 -16.24 -3.51 0.72
N SER A 159 -17.19 -4.44 0.69
CA SER A 159 -18.05 -4.81 1.82
C SER A 159 -17.49 -5.95 2.69
N ASN A 160 -16.30 -6.48 2.40
CA ASN A 160 -15.79 -7.69 3.05
C ASN A 160 -14.42 -7.50 3.70
N ASN A 161 -14.19 -8.19 4.81
CA ASN A 161 -12.88 -8.34 5.42
C ASN A 161 -12.21 -9.61 4.87
N VAL A 162 -11.24 -9.42 3.98
CA VAL A 162 -10.57 -10.51 3.24
C VAL A 162 -9.12 -10.65 3.70
N PRO A 163 -8.53 -11.86 3.66
CA PRO A 163 -7.10 -12.02 3.93
C PRO A 163 -6.29 -11.12 2.99
N ALA A 164 -5.35 -10.38 3.55
CA ALA A 164 -4.50 -9.46 2.80
C ALA A 164 -3.57 -10.27 1.87
N PRO A 165 -3.47 -9.90 0.58
CA PRO A 165 -2.47 -10.47 -0.30
C PRO A 165 -1.05 -10.19 0.20
N TYR A 166 -0.10 -11.09 -0.09
CA TYR A 166 1.29 -10.95 0.36
C TYR A 166 1.94 -9.62 -0.04
N SER A 167 1.62 -9.08 -1.22
CA SER A 167 2.12 -7.78 -1.68
C SER A 167 1.65 -6.61 -0.80
N VAL A 168 0.40 -6.65 -0.33
CA VAL A 168 -0.16 -5.64 0.58
C VAL A 168 0.47 -5.75 1.95
N ILE A 169 0.62 -6.98 2.47
CA ILE A 169 1.29 -7.24 3.75
C ILE A 169 2.73 -6.71 3.71
N ALA A 170 3.48 -6.99 2.63
CA ALA A 170 4.83 -6.45 2.45
C ALA A 170 4.85 -4.91 2.45
N GLY A 171 3.84 -4.27 1.84
CA GLY A 171 3.64 -2.82 1.90
C GLY A 171 3.42 -2.30 3.32
N MET A 172 2.60 -3.00 4.13
CA MET A 172 2.33 -2.63 5.53
C MET A 172 3.55 -2.70 6.43
N PHE A 173 4.49 -3.61 6.16
CA PHE A 173 5.78 -3.67 6.85
C PHE A 173 6.78 -2.60 6.37
N GLY A 174 6.34 -1.64 5.56
CA GLY A 174 7.19 -0.54 5.09
C GLY A 174 8.13 -0.98 3.97
N ARG A 175 7.61 -1.66 2.93
CA ARG A 175 8.38 -1.97 1.73
C ARG A 175 9.09 -0.69 1.28
N GLN A 176 10.42 -0.71 1.22
CA GLN A 176 11.13 0.46 0.73
C GLN A 176 10.61 0.79 -0.66
N PRO A 177 10.11 2.01 -0.87
CA PRO A 177 9.60 2.42 -2.17
C PRO A 177 10.69 2.17 -3.22
N GLN A 178 10.29 1.60 -4.36
CA GLN A 178 11.23 1.22 -5.40
C GLN A 178 11.36 2.39 -6.40
N PRO A 179 12.58 2.76 -6.81
CA PRO A 179 12.75 3.75 -7.87
C PRO A 179 12.18 3.21 -9.18
N ASN A 180 11.45 4.04 -9.93
CA ASN A 180 10.93 3.68 -11.26
C ASN A 180 11.73 4.46 -12.31
N VAL A 181 12.81 3.85 -12.80
CA VAL A 181 13.78 4.52 -13.67
C VAL A 181 13.66 4.01 -15.09
N GLU A 182 13.45 4.92 -16.03
CA GLU A 182 13.46 4.66 -17.47
C GLU A 182 14.77 5.18 -18.10
N LEU A 183 15.40 4.36 -18.93
CA LEU A 183 16.58 4.74 -19.73
C LEU A 183 16.13 5.37 -21.04
N MET A 184 16.57 6.60 -21.30
CA MET A 184 16.24 7.34 -22.52
C MET A 184 17.50 7.68 -23.31
N ILE A 185 17.37 7.63 -24.64
CA ILE A 185 18.43 7.97 -25.61
C ILE A 185 17.89 8.99 -26.60
N GLU A 186 18.31 10.25 -26.48
CA GLU A 186 17.91 11.36 -27.36
C GLU A 186 19.10 11.98 -28.11
N ASN A 187 18.82 13.03 -28.91
CA ASN A 187 19.81 13.82 -29.64
C ASN A 187 20.79 13.00 -30.49
N ARG A 188 20.28 11.89 -31.04
CA ARG A 188 21.04 10.97 -31.89
C ARG A 188 21.44 11.67 -33.18
N LYS A 189 22.73 11.82 -33.40
CA LYS A 189 23.31 12.41 -34.62
C LYS A 189 24.40 11.51 -35.16
N LEU A 190 24.44 11.43 -36.49
CA LEU A 190 25.50 10.77 -37.23
C LEU A 190 26.03 11.77 -38.24
N GLU A 191 27.31 12.09 -38.14
CA GLU A 191 27.96 13.10 -38.97
C GLU A 191 29.32 12.62 -39.48
N ILE A 192 29.69 13.05 -40.68
CA ILE A 192 31.03 12.82 -41.22
C ILE A 192 31.85 14.07 -40.92
N VAL A 193 32.80 13.95 -40.00
CA VAL A 193 33.63 15.07 -39.55
C VAL A 193 34.97 15.04 -40.27
N GLN A 194 35.43 16.22 -40.70
CA GLN A 194 36.79 16.38 -41.20
C GLN A 194 37.74 16.64 -40.02
N ASN A 195 38.89 15.98 -40.05
CA ASN A 195 39.89 16.16 -39.01
C ASN A 195 40.74 17.39 -39.37
N ASP A 196 40.25 18.58 -39.06
CA ASP A 196 41.00 19.83 -39.25
C ASP A 196 42.12 19.95 -38.21
N GLU A 197 43.28 20.46 -38.64
CA GLU A 197 44.52 20.45 -37.85
C GLU A 197 44.43 21.20 -36.50
N ALA A 198 43.43 22.05 -36.30
CA ALA A 198 43.20 22.79 -35.05
C ALA A 198 42.50 21.94 -33.96
N GLU A 199 41.75 20.90 -34.33
CA GLU A 199 41.06 19.98 -33.42
C GLU A 199 41.76 18.60 -33.37
N ILE A 200 43.10 18.57 -33.44
CA ILE A 200 43.86 17.32 -33.29
C ILE A 200 43.75 16.84 -31.84
N LEU A 201 42.63 16.18 -31.54
CA LEU A 201 42.39 15.45 -30.31
C LEU A 201 42.78 13.96 -30.49
N TYR A 202 43.83 13.69 -31.29
CA TYR A 202 44.60 12.43 -31.45
C TYR A 202 44.24 11.41 -32.55
N LEU A 203 45.21 11.14 -33.44
CA LEU A 203 45.67 9.80 -33.88
C LEU A 203 46.91 9.95 -34.82
N LYS A 204 48.15 9.93 -34.28
CA LYS A 204 49.31 9.50 -35.09
C LYS A 204 49.16 8.00 -35.30
N SER A 205 48.62 7.60 -36.46
CA SER A 205 48.76 6.22 -36.91
C SER A 205 50.24 5.84 -36.86
N LYS A 206 50.57 4.62 -36.38
CA LYS A 206 51.96 4.08 -36.37
C LYS A 206 52.62 4.10 -37.78
N LYS A 207 51.87 4.46 -38.84
CA LYS A 207 52.34 4.65 -40.23
C LYS A 207 51.89 5.99 -40.84
N GLY A 208 52.00 7.12 -40.12
CA GLY A 208 52.08 8.47 -40.71
C GLY A 208 50.88 9.00 -41.50
N LYS A 209 49.79 8.26 -41.69
CA LYS A 209 48.56 8.76 -42.33
C LYS A 209 47.61 9.30 -41.26
N ALA A 210 47.44 10.63 -41.25
CA ALA A 210 46.38 11.29 -40.52
C ALA A 210 45.01 10.83 -41.06
N VAL A 211 44.11 10.44 -40.17
CA VAL A 211 42.72 10.14 -40.53
C VAL A 211 42.07 11.45 -40.95
N ARG A 212 41.75 11.63 -42.24
CA ARG A 212 41.22 12.90 -42.78
C ARG A 212 39.72 13.09 -42.52
N LYS A 213 38.95 12.00 -42.46
CA LYS A 213 37.51 12.00 -42.20
C LYS A 213 37.15 10.83 -41.30
N TYR A 214 36.24 11.05 -40.36
CA TYR A 214 35.72 10.00 -39.49
C TYR A 214 34.20 10.16 -39.33
N VAL A 215 33.51 9.05 -39.05
CA VAL A 215 32.10 9.07 -38.69
C VAL A 215 32.00 9.30 -37.20
N LYS A 216 31.30 10.36 -36.80
CA LYS A 216 30.97 10.66 -35.41
C LYS A 216 29.51 10.31 -35.16
N VAL A 217 29.29 9.48 -34.16
CA VAL A 217 27.97 9.16 -33.63
C VAL A 217 27.89 9.82 -32.26
N SER A 218 26.88 10.67 -32.05
CA SER A 218 26.61 11.30 -30.75
C SER A 218 25.17 11.08 -30.35
N PHE A 219 24.94 10.89 -29.06
CA PHE A 219 23.62 10.76 -28.46
C PHE A 219 23.73 11.13 -26.99
N ASP A 220 22.61 11.56 -26.43
CA ASP A 220 22.49 11.85 -25.01
C ASP A 220 21.81 10.65 -24.32
N VAL A 221 22.36 10.22 -23.19
CA VAL A 221 21.79 9.17 -22.35
C VAL A 221 21.39 9.80 -21.03
N PHE A 222 20.14 9.61 -20.62
CA PHE A 222 19.64 10.08 -19.34
C PHE A 222 18.66 9.08 -18.75
N CYS A 223 18.57 9.10 -17.43
CA CYS A 223 17.66 8.28 -16.65
C CYS A 223 16.56 9.18 -16.10
N LYS A 224 15.30 8.89 -16.43
CA LYS A 224 14.15 9.59 -15.87
C LYS A 224 13.56 8.73 -14.75
N ASN A 225 13.46 9.30 -13.56
CA ASN A 225 12.78 8.66 -12.45
C ASN A 225 11.34 9.19 -12.35
N GLU A 226 10.36 8.31 -12.47
CA GLU A 226 8.94 8.66 -12.36
C GLU A 226 8.34 8.32 -10.99
N SER A 227 9.17 7.92 -10.01
CA SER A 227 8.73 7.68 -8.64
C SER A 227 9.08 8.83 -7.70
N ASN A 228 8.49 8.78 -6.51
CA ASN A 228 8.74 9.72 -5.42
C ASN A 228 9.99 9.40 -4.59
N VAL A 229 10.83 8.45 -5.02
CA VAL A 229 12.02 8.01 -4.30
C VAL A 229 13.25 7.91 -5.19
N ILE A 230 14.41 8.28 -4.64
CA ILE A 230 15.66 8.40 -5.38
C ILE A 230 16.37 7.05 -5.40
N ALA A 231 16.82 6.61 -6.58
CA ALA A 231 17.74 5.49 -6.69
C ALA A 231 19.09 5.89 -6.10
N SER A 232 19.53 5.20 -5.04
CA SER A 232 20.78 5.55 -4.33
C SER A 232 22.02 5.36 -5.20
N GLU A 233 22.00 4.40 -6.13
CA GLU A 233 23.11 4.07 -7.02
C GLU A 233 22.56 3.70 -8.41
N LEU A 234 23.09 4.36 -9.45
CA LEU A 234 22.77 4.08 -10.85
C LEU A 234 24.04 3.69 -11.60
N TYR A 235 23.98 2.57 -12.29
CA TYR A 235 25.11 2.04 -13.07
C TYR A 235 24.77 2.07 -14.55
N LEU A 236 25.61 2.74 -15.35
CA LEU A 236 25.57 2.67 -16.80
C LEU A 236 26.79 1.89 -17.30
N THR A 237 26.54 0.73 -17.89
CA THR A 237 27.57 -0.10 -18.51
C THR A 237 27.42 -0.04 -20.01
N CYS A 238 28.50 0.33 -20.71
CA CYS A 238 28.54 0.31 -22.18
C CYS A 238 29.57 -0.72 -22.64
N THR A 239 29.18 -1.58 -23.58
CA THR A 239 30.06 -2.53 -24.26
C THR A 239 30.16 -2.14 -25.73
N THR A 240 31.38 -1.97 -26.22
CA THR A 240 31.61 -1.75 -27.66
C THR A 240 32.17 -2.99 -28.31
N GLU A 241 31.42 -3.57 -29.25
CA GLU A 241 31.92 -4.65 -30.10
C GLU A 241 32.47 -4.09 -31.41
N ASN A 242 33.63 -4.60 -31.84
CA ASN A 242 34.25 -4.19 -33.09
C ASN A 242 33.63 -4.93 -34.29
N TYR A 243 32.43 -4.55 -34.69
CA TYR A 243 31.90 -4.94 -36.00
C TYR A 243 32.26 -3.89 -37.06
N GLY A 244 33.25 -4.19 -37.90
CA GLY A 244 33.49 -3.46 -39.16
C GLY A 244 34.36 -2.19 -39.11
N GLY A 245 34.95 -1.83 -37.97
CA GLY A 245 35.83 -0.66 -37.82
C GLY A 245 37.24 -1.01 -37.33
N VAL A 246 38.28 -0.49 -38.00
CA VAL A 246 39.69 -0.73 -37.60
C VAL A 246 40.09 0.12 -36.38
N ASN A 247 39.36 1.21 -36.09
CA ASN A 247 39.63 2.12 -34.98
C ASN A 247 38.32 2.69 -34.39
N ASN A 248 37.75 2.04 -33.39
CA ASN A 248 36.61 2.56 -32.64
C ASN A 248 37.08 3.24 -31.36
N LYS A 249 36.56 4.44 -31.06
CA LYS A 249 36.81 5.16 -29.80
C LYS A 249 35.50 5.74 -29.28
N VAL A 250 35.21 5.50 -28.00
CA VAL A 250 34.10 6.12 -27.27
C VAL A 250 34.65 7.29 -26.44
N ARG A 251 33.94 8.41 -26.42
CA ARG A 251 34.29 9.58 -25.60
C ARG A 251 33.06 10.09 -24.86
N PHE A 252 33.31 10.56 -23.64
CA PHE A 252 32.33 11.26 -22.82
C PHE A 252 32.75 12.73 -22.78
N LEU A 253 31.79 13.63 -23.00
CA LEU A 253 32.05 15.07 -23.11
C LEU A 253 32.23 15.76 -21.76
N ASP A 254 32.01 15.07 -20.65
CA ASP A 254 32.09 15.66 -19.32
C ASP A 254 33.17 14.98 -18.46
N TYR A 255 34.30 15.65 -18.28
CA TYR A 255 35.47 15.15 -17.56
C TYR A 255 35.35 15.25 -16.04
N ASN A 256 34.37 16.00 -15.51
CA ASN A 256 34.40 16.43 -14.11
C ASN A 256 33.44 15.68 -13.17
N GLN A 257 32.47 14.93 -13.70
CA GLN A 257 31.36 14.37 -12.89
C GLN A 257 31.31 12.83 -12.79
N MET A 258 32.10 12.11 -13.59
CA MET A 258 32.07 10.63 -13.62
C MET A 258 33.46 10.02 -13.44
N TYR A 259 33.55 8.96 -12.63
CA TYR A 259 34.72 8.07 -12.60
C TYR A 259 34.52 6.95 -13.62
N ALA A 260 35.50 6.76 -14.50
CA ALA A 260 35.59 5.59 -15.35
C ALA A 260 36.42 4.52 -14.63
N ILE A 261 35.79 3.40 -14.27
CA ILE A 261 36.51 2.22 -13.77
C ILE A 261 36.76 1.29 -14.95
N GLN A 262 38.01 0.89 -15.14
CA GLN A 262 38.38 -0.04 -16.19
C GLN A 262 37.78 -1.42 -15.86
N GLY A 263 36.79 -1.86 -16.65
CA GLY A 263 36.24 -3.21 -16.58
C GLY A 263 37.04 -4.21 -17.40
N ILE A 264 36.48 -5.40 -17.61
CA ILE A 264 36.97 -6.42 -18.56
C ILE A 264 37.17 -5.77 -19.94
N ALA A 265 38.15 -6.24 -20.72
CA ALA A 265 38.44 -5.71 -22.06
C ALA A 265 37.16 -5.57 -22.91
N GLY A 266 36.84 -4.35 -23.33
CA GLY A 266 35.62 -4.03 -24.09
C GLY A 266 34.46 -3.45 -23.26
N HIS A 267 34.58 -3.41 -21.93
CA HIS A 267 33.59 -2.83 -21.03
C HIS A 267 34.09 -1.53 -20.40
N LEU A 268 33.21 -0.53 -20.31
CA LEU A 268 33.44 0.70 -19.58
C LEU A 268 32.29 0.94 -18.60
N ASN A 269 32.62 1.06 -17.31
CA ASN A 269 31.67 1.38 -16.24
C ASN A 269 31.82 2.85 -15.86
N LEU A 270 30.70 3.58 -15.86
CA LEU A 270 30.64 4.98 -15.44
C LEU A 270 29.88 5.08 -14.10
N ILE A 271 30.47 5.79 -13.14
CA ILE A 271 29.90 5.96 -11.80
C ILE A 271 29.89 7.46 -11.45
N THR A 272 28.76 7.95 -10.92
CA THR A 272 28.61 9.30 -10.36
C THR A 272 29.43 9.47 -9.07
N LYS A 273 30.07 10.63 -8.88
CA LYS A 273 30.89 10.88 -7.67
C LYS A 273 30.09 10.77 -6.36
N PRO A 274 30.65 10.17 -5.29
CA PRO A 274 30.00 10.06 -3.98
C PRO A 274 29.70 11.40 -3.28
N GLU A 275 30.36 12.48 -3.70
CA GLU A 275 30.37 13.78 -3.02
C GLU A 275 29.19 14.71 -3.38
N LEU A 276 28.26 14.25 -4.22
CA LEU A 276 27.00 14.96 -4.53
C LEU A 276 25.81 14.32 -3.78
N ARG A 277 25.99 14.00 -2.50
CA ARG A 277 24.88 13.75 -1.56
C ARG A 277 24.39 15.05 -0.94
#